data_AF-A0A524CEG5-F1
#
_entry.id   AF-A0A524CEG5-F1
#
_cell.length_a   1.000
_cell.length_b   1.000
_cell.length_c   1.000
_cell.angle_alpha   90.00
_cell.angle_beta   90.00
_cell.angle_gamma   90.00
#
_symmetry.space_group_name_H-M   'P 1'
#
loop_
_entity.id
_entity.type
_entity.pdbx_description
1 polymer ?
#
loop_
_entity_poly.entity_id
_entity_poly.type
_entity_poly.pdbx_seq_one_letter_code
_entity_poly.pdbx_strand_id
1 'polypeptide(L)'
;MRQCTIRTYAAERFETKMGTNLRKLVRPTEIDIVGLKHKTLAVDAHNQIYQFLTVIRQRNGEYLRASDGRITSHLLGLLPRTSNLLSQGIKLAYVFDGPPPKLKERTIRARSNKKIDAKRKLAHAKEAGETAEMKKYAARTTRLTPEIVDSSKRFLEAIGVPVVQAPSEADAQTAFMVKNEDCYAAASTDYDTLLHGSPRLVRRLSKSQRGKRGPEILVLEEILDELGVTRNELIAVAIMMGTDYHPGGIRGIGPKRGLKLVKQNDILEAFEKAACDFDWQAIMDLYQNMETVEEYSVDWEFPDDDAIRTMLVDEYEFSEETVEKRIREMQNTHERFS
;
A
#
# COMPACT_ATOMS: atom_id res chain seq x y z
N MET A 1 18.05 21.14 -23.26
CA MET A 1 17.54 20.81 -21.91
C MET A 1 16.04 21.02 -21.90
N ARG A 2 15.24 19.94 -21.93
CA ARG A 2 13.77 20.06 -21.84
C ARG A 2 13.41 20.09 -20.36
N GLN A 3 12.96 21.25 -19.88
CA GLN A 3 12.38 21.40 -18.55
C GLN A 3 11.27 20.36 -18.37
N CYS A 4 11.47 19.45 -17.43
CA CYS A 4 10.45 18.49 -17.02
C CYS A 4 9.44 19.24 -16.14
N THR A 5 8.48 19.93 -16.75
CA THR A 5 7.38 20.55 -16.01
C THR A 5 6.57 19.43 -15.36
N ILE A 6 6.72 19.27 -14.04
CA ILE A 6 5.98 18.33 -13.21
C ILE A 6 4.51 18.72 -13.26
N ARG A 7 3.77 18.20 -14.24
CA ARG A 7 2.30 18.16 -14.14
C ARG A 7 1.99 17.21 -12.99
N THR A 8 1.35 17.72 -11.95
CA THR A 8 0.76 16.91 -10.88
C THR A 8 -0.09 15.81 -11.51
N TYR A 9 0.41 14.57 -11.48
CA TYR A 9 -0.23 13.45 -12.12
C TYR A 9 -1.53 13.14 -11.38
N ALA A 10 -2.66 13.33 -12.07
CA ALA A 10 -3.93 12.80 -11.63
C ALA A 10 -3.82 11.27 -11.60
N ALA A 11 -3.84 10.70 -10.40
CA ALA A 11 -4.08 9.29 -10.17
C ALA A 11 -5.51 8.96 -10.63
N GLU A 12 -5.71 8.79 -11.93
CA GLU A 12 -6.87 8.09 -12.45
C GLU A 12 -6.84 6.66 -11.93
N ARG A 13 -8.01 6.16 -11.51
CA ARG A 13 -8.20 4.85 -10.87
C ARG A 13 -7.53 3.71 -11.64
N PHE A 14 -6.30 3.40 -11.26
CA PHE A 14 -5.74 2.08 -11.36
C PHE A 14 -5.92 1.43 -9.98
N GLU A 15 -7.13 1.00 -9.66
CA GLU A 15 -7.32 -0.02 -8.62
C GLU A 15 -6.77 -1.33 -9.20
N THR A 16 -5.44 -1.48 -9.17
CA THR A 16 -4.81 -2.79 -9.33
C THR A 16 -5.26 -3.60 -8.12
N LYS A 17 -6.11 -4.60 -8.35
CA LYS A 17 -6.67 -5.49 -7.32
C LYS A 17 -5.52 -6.27 -6.65
N MET A 18 -4.95 -5.69 -5.61
CA MET A 18 -4.03 -6.30 -4.66
C MET A 18 -4.79 -6.48 -3.35
N GLY A 19 -4.56 -7.60 -2.66
CA GLY A 19 -5.23 -7.90 -1.40
C GLY A 19 -6.70 -8.33 -1.49
N THR A 20 -7.30 -8.48 -0.31
CA THR A 20 -8.68 -8.96 -0.13
C THR A 20 -9.71 -7.87 -0.40
N ASN A 21 -10.73 -8.14 -1.23
CA ASN A 21 -11.74 -7.15 -1.57
C ASN A 21 -12.96 -7.17 -0.63
N LEU A 22 -12.88 -6.46 0.49
CA LEU A 22 -13.99 -6.31 1.46
C LEU A 22 -14.98 -5.19 1.13
N ARG A 23 -14.79 -4.45 0.03
CA ARG A 23 -15.54 -3.23 -0.32
C ARG A 23 -17.07 -3.38 -0.34
N LYS A 24 -17.58 -4.59 -0.59
CA LYS A 24 -19.03 -4.87 -0.61
C LYS A 24 -19.63 -5.16 0.77
N LEU A 25 -18.78 -5.33 1.78
CA LEU A 25 -19.16 -5.62 3.16
C LEU A 25 -18.95 -4.42 4.07
N VAL A 26 -17.87 -3.66 3.84
CA VAL A 26 -17.48 -2.56 4.73
C VAL A 26 -17.86 -1.20 4.17
N ARG A 27 -18.29 -0.29 5.05
CA ARG A 27 -18.60 1.10 4.73
C ARG A 27 -17.59 2.01 5.42
N PRO A 28 -16.71 2.68 4.68
CA PRO A 28 -15.77 3.60 5.29
C PRO A 28 -16.47 4.93 5.64
N THR A 29 -16.01 5.57 6.71
CA THR A 29 -16.45 6.90 7.14
C THR A 29 -15.50 7.95 6.54
N GLU A 30 -16.04 8.96 5.85
CA GLU A 30 -15.21 10.08 5.37
C GLU A 30 -14.76 10.94 6.55
N ILE A 31 -13.49 11.34 6.55
CA ILE A 31 -12.91 12.17 7.60
C ILE A 31 -12.21 13.39 7.00
N ASP A 32 -12.16 14.47 7.77
CA ASP A 32 -11.26 15.59 7.46
C ASP A 32 -9.82 15.17 7.75
N ILE A 33 -8.91 15.49 6.83
CA ILE A 33 -7.47 15.27 7.01
C ILE A 33 -6.93 16.02 8.24
N VAL A 34 -7.57 17.13 8.63
CA VAL A 34 -7.24 17.88 9.85
C VAL A 34 -7.40 17.01 11.10
N GLY A 35 -8.33 16.05 11.11
CA GLY A 35 -8.51 15.12 12.23
C GLY A 35 -7.35 14.14 12.44
N LEU A 36 -6.43 14.04 11.47
CA LEU A 36 -5.23 13.21 11.56
C LEU A 36 -3.99 14.01 12.03
N LYS A 37 -4.14 15.31 12.30
CA LYS A 37 -3.05 16.14 12.81
C LYS A 37 -2.54 15.56 14.13
N HIS A 38 -1.22 15.51 14.27
CA HIS A 38 -0.46 14.91 15.38
C HIS A 38 -0.63 13.40 15.55
N LYS A 39 -1.31 12.71 14.62
CA LYS A 39 -1.43 11.25 14.63
C LYS A 39 -0.29 10.63 13.84
N THR A 40 0.23 9.50 14.33
CA THR A 40 1.17 8.64 13.62
C THR A 40 0.42 7.58 12.83
N LEU A 41 0.71 7.44 11.53
CA LEU A 41 0.12 6.41 10.68
C LEU A 41 1.18 5.38 10.25
N ALA A 42 0.88 4.10 10.46
CA ALA A 42 1.72 3.00 9.99
C ALA A 42 1.40 2.74 8.50
N VAL A 43 2.32 3.06 7.60
CA VAL A 43 2.13 3.01 6.15
C VAL A 43 2.67 1.69 5.61
N ASP A 44 1.85 0.94 4.88
CA ASP A 44 2.35 -0.14 4.04
C ASP A 44 3.16 0.46 2.87
N ALA A 45 4.47 0.34 2.96
CA ALA A 45 5.39 0.91 1.99
C ALA A 45 5.28 0.22 0.62
N HIS A 46 5.14 -1.11 0.59
CA HIS A 46 5.11 -1.87 -0.65
C HIS A 46 3.85 -1.54 -1.46
N ASN A 47 2.69 -1.46 -0.81
CA ASN A 47 1.45 -1.02 -1.42
C ASN A 47 1.56 0.40 -1.99
N GLN A 48 2.11 1.33 -1.22
CA GLN A 48 2.22 2.73 -1.64
C GLN A 48 3.21 2.92 -2.80
N ILE A 49 4.40 2.32 -2.73
CA ILE A 49 5.40 2.41 -3.80
C ILE A 49 4.88 1.77 -5.09
N TYR A 50 4.20 0.64 -4.99
CA TYR A 50 3.59 -0.01 -6.16
C TYR A 50 2.57 0.91 -6.86
N GLN A 51 1.80 1.70 -6.11
CA GLN A 51 0.88 2.69 -6.69
C GLN A 51 1.62 3.80 -7.44
N PHE A 52 2.70 4.34 -6.86
CA PHE A 52 3.53 5.33 -7.54
C PHE A 52 4.10 4.79 -8.84
N LEU A 53 4.70 3.60 -8.82
CA LEU A 53 5.22 2.96 -10.02
C LEU A 53 4.14 2.66 -11.07
N THR A 54 2.90 2.44 -10.66
CA THR A 54 1.79 2.17 -11.56
C THR A 54 1.28 3.44 -12.24
N VAL A 55 1.26 4.56 -11.53
CA VAL A 55 0.70 5.83 -12.01
C VAL A 55 1.76 6.75 -12.63
N ILE A 56 2.93 6.84 -12.02
CA ILE A 56 4.02 7.75 -12.40
C ILE A 56 4.90 7.07 -13.45
N ARG A 57 4.51 7.24 -14.71
CA ARG A 57 5.17 6.64 -15.88
C ARG A 57 5.27 7.66 -17.01
N GLN A 58 6.22 7.41 -17.91
CA GLN A 58 6.31 8.09 -19.20
C GLN A 58 5.07 7.79 -20.06
N ARG A 59 4.86 8.59 -21.11
CA ARG A 59 3.73 8.38 -22.06
C ARG A 59 3.77 7.04 -22.77
N ASN A 60 4.97 6.50 -23.00
CA ASN A 60 5.19 5.17 -23.59
C ASN A 60 4.98 4.02 -22.57
N GLY A 61 4.59 4.34 -21.32
CA GLY A 61 4.36 3.36 -20.26
C GLY A 61 5.62 2.92 -19.50
N GLU A 62 6.80 3.42 -19.84
CA GLU A 62 8.02 3.10 -19.09
C GLU A 62 8.10 3.88 -17.78
N TYR A 63 8.93 3.38 -16.86
CA TYR A 63 9.26 4.15 -15.67
C TYR A 63 10.03 5.42 -16.03
N LEU A 64 9.90 6.43 -15.19
CA LEU A 64 10.84 7.55 -15.20
C LEU A 64 12.17 7.06 -14.65
N ARG A 65 13.25 7.56 -15.25
CA ARG A 65 14.63 7.14 -14.94
C ARG A 65 15.58 8.33 -14.98
N ALA A 66 16.66 8.22 -14.23
CA ALA A 66 17.86 9.05 -14.40
C ALA A 66 18.63 8.63 -15.66
N SER A 67 19.64 9.41 -16.05
CA SER A 67 20.45 9.19 -17.25
C SER A 67 21.21 7.85 -17.23
N ASP A 68 21.60 7.37 -16.05
CA ASP A 68 22.27 6.08 -15.84
C ASP A 68 21.31 4.88 -15.81
N GLY A 69 20.01 5.12 -15.94
CA GLY A 69 18.98 4.10 -16.00
C GLY A 69 18.30 3.77 -14.67
N ARG A 70 18.73 4.32 -13.53
CA ARG A 70 18.05 4.13 -12.23
C ARG A 70 16.61 4.62 -12.28
N ILE A 71 15.68 3.90 -11.66
CA ILE A 71 14.25 4.25 -11.69
C ILE A 71 13.98 5.39 -10.69
N THR A 72 13.30 6.46 -11.12
CA THR A 72 12.98 7.63 -10.28
C THR A 72 11.49 7.72 -9.93
N SER A 73 10.63 6.92 -10.59
CA SER A 73 9.17 6.96 -10.46
C SER A 73 8.65 6.85 -9.02
N HIS A 74 9.28 6.02 -8.18
CA HIS A 74 8.87 5.85 -6.78
C HIS A 74 9.24 7.07 -5.92
N LEU A 75 10.45 7.62 -6.09
CA LEU A 75 10.90 8.81 -5.35
C LEU A 75 10.09 10.06 -5.74
N LEU A 76 9.73 10.19 -7.02
CA LEU A 76 8.82 11.25 -7.50
C LEU A 76 7.42 11.17 -6.86
N GLY A 77 7.02 9.98 -6.39
CA GLY A 77 5.79 9.78 -5.64
C GLY A 77 5.99 10.02 -4.14
N LEU A 78 6.99 9.36 -3.54
CA LEU A 78 7.29 9.38 -2.11
C LEU A 78 7.58 10.80 -1.62
N LEU A 79 8.49 11.54 -2.28
CA LEU A 79 8.89 12.87 -1.83
C LEU A 79 7.71 13.82 -1.62
N PRO A 80 6.93 14.20 -2.65
CA PRO A 80 5.80 15.09 -2.44
C PRO A 80 4.71 14.45 -1.58
N ARG A 81 4.54 13.12 -1.60
CA ARG A 81 3.54 12.45 -0.77
C ARG A 81 3.83 12.66 0.72
N THR A 82 5.04 12.31 1.12
CA THR A 82 5.50 12.31 2.50
C THR A 82 5.59 13.74 3.00
N SER A 83 6.28 14.65 2.29
CA SER A 83 6.40 16.05 2.70
C SER A 83 5.03 16.75 2.86
N ASN A 84 4.06 16.46 1.98
CA ASN A 84 2.72 17.05 2.07
C ASN A 84 1.91 16.53 3.26
N LEU A 85 2.07 15.25 3.66
CA LEU A 85 1.41 14.71 4.85
C LEU A 85 2.06 15.24 6.13
N LEU A 86 3.39 15.31 6.12
CA LEU A 86 4.16 15.86 7.22
C LEU A 86 3.78 17.32 7.48
N SER A 87 3.78 18.17 6.46
CA SER A 87 3.39 19.60 6.60
C SER A 87 1.96 19.82 7.11
N GLN A 88 1.09 18.80 7.03
CA GLN A 88 -0.24 18.82 7.64
C GLN A 88 -0.25 18.37 9.11
N GLY A 89 0.93 18.12 9.69
CA GLY A 89 1.13 17.61 11.03
C GLY A 89 0.87 16.12 11.17
N ILE A 90 0.85 15.33 10.09
CA ILE A 90 0.63 13.88 10.16
C ILE A 90 1.99 13.19 10.22
N LYS A 91 2.23 12.43 11.29
CA LYS A 91 3.42 11.59 11.44
C LYS A 91 3.19 10.25 10.72
N LEU A 92 4.25 9.66 10.20
CA LEU A 92 4.24 8.42 9.41
C LEU A 92 5.31 7.44 9.94
N ALA A 93 5.07 6.15 9.84
CA ALA A 93 6.09 5.12 10.00
C ALA A 93 5.92 4.15 8.83
N TYR A 94 6.95 3.97 8.00
CA TYR A 94 6.86 3.14 6.82
C TYR A 94 7.27 1.71 7.14
N VAL A 95 6.40 0.76 6.82
CA VAL A 95 6.63 -0.66 7.06
C VAL A 95 6.85 -1.36 5.73
N PHE A 96 7.98 -2.06 5.61
CA PHE A 96 8.36 -2.82 4.42
C PHE A 96 8.16 -4.32 4.64
N ASP A 97 7.67 -5.02 3.61
CA ASP A 97 7.58 -6.48 3.60
C ASP A 97 8.95 -7.12 3.78
N GLY A 98 8.97 -8.23 4.52
CA GLY A 98 10.04 -9.23 4.53
C GLY A 98 9.78 -10.33 3.50
N PRO A 99 10.40 -11.51 3.68
CA PRO A 99 10.13 -12.68 2.85
C PRO A 99 8.64 -13.07 2.88
N PRO A 100 8.00 -13.32 1.72
CA PRO A 100 6.59 -13.69 1.69
C PRO A 100 6.37 -15.11 2.25
N PRO A 101 5.20 -15.39 2.87
CA PRO A 101 4.89 -16.73 3.36
C PRO A 101 4.72 -17.72 2.19
N LYS A 102 5.01 -19.00 2.45
CA LYS A 102 4.96 -20.07 1.43
C LYS A 102 3.63 -20.13 0.68
N LEU A 103 2.51 -19.92 1.38
CA LEU A 103 1.17 -19.93 0.79
C LEU A 103 0.99 -18.84 -0.30
N LYS A 104 1.78 -17.77 -0.28
CA LYS A 104 1.73 -16.68 -1.28
C LYS A 104 2.54 -17.01 -2.55
N GLU A 105 3.37 -18.05 -2.56
CA GLU A 105 4.21 -18.41 -3.72
C GLU A 105 3.40 -18.62 -5.01
N ARG A 106 2.29 -19.36 -4.93
CA ARG A 106 1.43 -19.63 -6.09
C ARG A 106 0.88 -18.34 -6.67
N THR A 107 0.46 -17.41 -5.81
CA THR A 107 -0.03 -16.09 -6.18
C THR A 107 1.06 -15.25 -6.84
N ILE A 108 2.27 -15.26 -6.29
CA ILE A 108 3.43 -14.55 -6.84
C ILE A 108 3.80 -15.09 -8.22
N ARG A 109 3.80 -16.42 -8.41
CA ARG A 109 4.03 -17.06 -9.71
C ARG A 109 2.94 -16.69 -10.71
N ALA A 110 1.67 -16.75 -10.32
CA ALA A 110 0.56 -16.37 -11.19
C ALA A 110 0.61 -14.89 -11.58
N ARG A 111 0.94 -13.99 -10.65
CA ARG A 111 1.16 -12.56 -10.91
C ARG A 111 2.33 -12.37 -11.88
N SER A 112 3.41 -13.13 -11.73
CA SER A 112 4.57 -13.08 -12.63
C SER A 112 4.23 -13.51 -14.05
N ASN A 113 3.43 -14.58 -14.22
CA ASN A 113 2.97 -15.02 -15.54
C ASN A 113 2.07 -13.99 -16.23
N LYS A 114 1.13 -13.38 -15.48
CA LYS A 114 0.30 -12.28 -16.00
C LYS A 114 1.13 -11.07 -16.43
N LYS A 115 2.23 -10.78 -15.73
CA LYS A 115 3.17 -9.71 -16.10
C LYS A 115 3.88 -10.01 -17.43
N ILE A 116 4.19 -11.28 -17.73
CA ILE A 116 4.81 -11.68 -19.00
C ILE A 116 3.84 -11.43 -20.17
N ASP A 117 2.58 -11.86 -20.03
CA ASP A 117 1.54 -11.58 -21.03
C ASP A 117 1.30 -10.07 -21.21
N ALA A 118 1.23 -9.32 -20.11
CA ALA A 118 1.09 -7.86 -20.17
C ALA A 118 2.28 -7.18 -20.85
N LYS A 119 3.52 -7.67 -20.68
CA LYS A 119 4.69 -7.15 -21.38
C LYS A 119 4.58 -7.34 -22.90
N ARG A 120 4.11 -8.50 -23.37
CA ARG A 120 3.88 -8.75 -24.80
C ARG A 120 2.83 -7.80 -25.37
N LYS A 121 1.71 -7.63 -24.67
CA LYS A 121 0.63 -6.70 -25.07
C LYS A 121 1.09 -5.24 -25.06
N LEU A 122 1.96 -4.87 -24.10
CA LEU A 122 2.56 -3.54 -24.06
C LEU A 122 3.47 -3.28 -25.26
N ALA A 123 4.29 -4.26 -25.67
CA ALA A 123 5.16 -4.12 -26.84
C ALA A 123 4.33 -3.87 -28.12
N HIS A 124 3.28 -4.67 -28.34
CA HIS A 124 2.36 -4.46 -29.46
C HIS A 124 1.67 -3.08 -29.42
N ALA A 125 1.19 -2.66 -28.24
CA ALA A 125 0.55 -1.35 -28.08
C ALA A 125 1.52 -0.18 -28.34
N LYS A 126 2.82 -0.36 -28.03
CA LYS A 126 3.87 0.61 -28.36
C LYS A 126 4.09 0.72 -29.86
N GLU A 127 4.19 -0.41 -30.56
CA GLU A 127 4.34 -0.45 -32.02
C GLU A 127 3.14 0.19 -32.74
N ALA A 128 1.93 -0.05 -32.24
CA ALA A 128 0.69 0.52 -32.77
C ALA A 128 0.44 1.99 -32.36
N GLY A 129 1.26 2.57 -31.47
CA GLY A 129 1.07 3.94 -30.97
C GLY A 129 -0.18 4.15 -30.09
N GLU A 130 -0.78 3.07 -29.57
CA GLU A 130 -2.04 3.10 -28.81
C GLU A 130 -1.84 3.52 -27.35
N THR A 131 -1.82 4.83 -27.11
CA THR A 131 -1.53 5.41 -25.78
C THR A 131 -2.40 4.89 -24.63
N ALA A 132 -3.69 4.63 -24.87
CA ALA A 132 -4.59 4.10 -23.84
C ALA A 132 -4.23 2.66 -23.43
N GLU A 133 -3.99 1.79 -24.41
CA GLU A 133 -3.60 0.40 -24.16
C GLU A 133 -2.17 0.32 -23.60
N MET A 134 -1.25 1.20 -24.03
CA MET A 134 0.06 1.34 -23.41
C MET A 134 -0.05 1.61 -21.91
N LYS A 135 -0.84 2.61 -21.49
CA LYS A 135 -1.03 2.95 -20.06
C LYS A 135 -1.60 1.76 -19.28
N LYS A 136 -2.59 1.08 -19.86
CA LYS A 136 -3.27 -0.08 -19.26
C LYS A 136 -2.35 -1.28 -19.06
N TYR A 137 -1.57 -1.67 -20.07
CA TYR A 137 -0.66 -2.82 -19.95
C TYR A 137 0.58 -2.47 -19.14
N ALA A 138 1.11 -1.25 -19.27
CA ALA A 138 2.25 -0.78 -18.47
C ALA A 138 1.99 -0.88 -16.97
N ALA A 139 0.83 -0.42 -16.51
CA ALA A 139 0.38 -0.57 -15.12
C ALA A 139 0.41 -2.03 -14.63
N ARG A 140 0.12 -3.00 -15.52
CA ARG A 140 0.14 -4.44 -15.20
C ARG A 140 1.53 -5.05 -15.25
N THR A 141 2.53 -4.34 -15.79
CA THR A 141 3.94 -4.77 -15.79
C THR A 141 4.71 -4.32 -14.55
N THR A 142 4.08 -3.55 -13.65
CA THR A 142 4.73 -3.00 -12.44
C THR A 142 5.41 -4.09 -11.62
N ARG A 143 6.64 -3.80 -11.20
CA ARG A 143 7.48 -4.65 -10.35
C ARG A 143 8.21 -3.77 -9.36
N LEU A 144 8.16 -4.18 -8.11
CA LEU A 144 9.04 -3.69 -7.06
C LEU A 144 10.32 -4.53 -7.12
N THR A 145 11.45 -3.89 -7.38
CA THR A 145 12.76 -4.53 -7.37
C THR A 145 13.48 -4.21 -6.06
N PRO A 146 14.48 -5.01 -5.64
CA PRO A 146 15.30 -4.67 -4.48
C PRO A 146 15.86 -3.24 -4.55
N GLU A 147 16.41 -2.84 -5.71
CA GLU A 147 16.89 -1.46 -5.95
C GLU A 147 15.84 -0.39 -5.63
N ILE A 148 14.57 -0.59 -6.02
CA ILE A 148 13.49 0.36 -5.72
C ILE A 148 13.18 0.36 -4.22
N VAL A 149 13.15 -0.80 -3.59
CA VAL A 149 12.90 -0.92 -2.13
C VAL A 149 14.01 -0.22 -1.36
N ASP A 150 15.27 -0.54 -1.65
CA ASP A 150 16.43 -0.03 -0.93
C ASP A 150 16.58 1.48 -1.10
N SER A 151 16.40 1.99 -2.33
CA SER A 151 16.38 3.44 -2.56
C SER A 151 15.17 4.14 -1.92
N SER A 152 14.02 3.47 -1.80
CA SER A 152 12.89 4.04 -1.05
C SER A 152 13.20 4.15 0.45
N LYS A 153 13.82 3.11 1.04
CA LYS A 153 14.24 3.11 2.45
C LYS A 153 15.25 4.20 2.72
N ARG A 154 16.34 4.24 1.92
CA ARG A 154 17.40 5.25 2.05
C ARG A 154 16.84 6.67 1.95
N PHE A 155 15.88 6.91 1.07
CA PHE A 155 15.21 8.21 0.98
C PHE A 155 14.41 8.53 2.25
N LEU A 156 13.62 7.59 2.76
CA LEU A 156 12.78 7.79 3.95
C LEU A 156 13.63 8.01 5.21
N GLU A 157 14.71 7.25 5.37
CA GLU A 157 15.72 7.41 6.42
C GLU A 157 16.39 8.79 6.33
N ALA A 158 16.80 9.22 5.12
CA ALA A 158 17.43 10.54 4.93
C ALA A 158 16.50 11.70 5.31
N ILE A 159 15.18 11.56 5.17
CA ILE A 159 14.22 12.58 5.61
C ILE A 159 13.75 12.39 7.06
N GLY A 160 14.38 11.48 7.81
CA GLY A 160 14.12 11.23 9.23
C GLY A 160 12.79 10.51 9.53
N VAL A 161 12.21 9.84 8.54
CA VAL A 161 10.98 9.05 8.72
C VAL A 161 11.36 7.65 9.26
N PRO A 162 10.69 7.16 10.31
CA PRO A 162 10.91 5.80 10.79
C PRO A 162 10.59 4.75 9.71
N VAL A 163 11.53 3.83 9.52
CA VAL A 163 11.44 2.68 8.61
C VAL A 163 11.47 1.40 9.43
N VAL A 164 10.44 0.57 9.29
CA VAL A 164 10.30 -0.71 9.98
C VAL A 164 10.34 -1.83 8.96
N GLN A 165 11.16 -2.85 9.22
CA GLN A 165 11.23 -4.06 8.40
C GLN A 165 10.37 -5.16 9.04
N ALA A 166 9.28 -5.55 8.38
CA ALA A 166 8.46 -6.67 8.82
C ALA A 166 9.22 -8.00 8.60
N PRO A 167 9.03 -9.02 9.46
CA PRO A 167 9.61 -10.34 9.26
C PRO A 167 8.90 -11.11 8.14
N SER A 168 7.62 -10.82 7.91
CA SER A 168 6.83 -11.36 6.80
C SER A 168 6.10 -10.24 6.06
N GLU A 169 4.82 -9.94 6.35
CA GLU A 169 4.05 -8.95 5.59
C GLU A 169 3.87 -7.64 6.37
N ALA A 170 3.98 -6.52 5.66
CA ALA A 170 3.78 -5.19 6.21
C ALA A 170 2.36 -5.00 6.75
N ASP A 171 1.34 -5.63 6.15
CA ASP A 171 -0.05 -5.58 6.65
C ASP A 171 -0.17 -6.12 8.09
N ALA A 172 0.58 -7.19 8.43
CA ALA A 172 0.58 -7.77 9.77
C ALA A 172 1.35 -6.88 10.76
N GLN A 173 2.54 -6.42 10.38
CA GLN A 173 3.36 -5.54 11.23
C GLN A 173 2.68 -4.19 11.48
N THR A 174 2.08 -3.57 10.45
CA THR A 174 1.29 -2.34 10.62
C THR A 174 0.09 -2.56 11.53
N ALA A 175 -0.62 -3.68 11.40
CA ALA A 175 -1.72 -4.02 12.31
C ALA A 175 -1.24 -4.19 13.76
N PHE A 176 -0.07 -4.81 13.97
CA PHE A 176 0.55 -4.96 15.29
C PHE A 176 0.88 -3.60 15.92
N MET A 177 1.57 -2.71 15.19
CA MET A 177 1.92 -1.37 15.67
C MET A 177 0.68 -0.52 16.05
N VAL A 178 -0.45 -0.71 15.36
CA VAL A 178 -1.69 0.02 15.68
C VAL A 178 -2.41 -0.60 16.88
N LYS A 179 -2.35 -1.93 17.05
CA LYS A 179 -2.90 -2.59 18.25
C LYS A 179 -2.16 -2.21 19.53
N ASN A 180 -0.84 -2.00 19.43
CA ASN A 180 0.00 -1.57 20.54
C ASN A 180 -0.11 -0.06 20.83
N GLU A 181 -0.94 0.66 20.08
CA GLU A 181 -1.14 2.11 20.21
C GLU A 181 0.08 2.98 19.85
N ASP A 182 1.17 2.40 19.33
CA ASP A 182 2.33 3.13 18.80
C ASP A 182 1.96 3.96 17.56
N CYS A 183 0.96 3.49 16.81
CA CYS A 183 0.37 4.19 15.68
C CYS A 183 -1.14 4.33 15.84
N TYR A 184 -1.69 5.46 15.42
CA TYR A 184 -3.13 5.72 15.48
C TYR A 184 -3.93 4.82 14.52
N ALA A 185 -3.43 4.62 13.30
CA ALA A 185 -4.09 3.82 12.28
C ALA A 185 -3.08 3.30 11.24
N ALA A 186 -3.44 2.18 10.61
CA ALA A 186 -2.77 1.71 9.41
C ALA A 186 -3.16 2.58 8.21
N ALA A 187 -2.26 2.74 7.25
CA ALA A 187 -2.45 3.49 6.03
C ALA A 187 -2.14 2.62 4.81
N SER A 188 -3.18 2.06 4.20
CA SER A 188 -3.09 1.18 3.02
C SER A 188 -4.31 1.38 2.12
N THR A 189 -4.26 0.97 0.85
CA THR A 189 -5.50 0.83 0.06
C THR A 189 -6.19 -0.49 0.28
N ASP A 190 -5.48 -1.48 0.78
CA ASP A 190 -5.94 -2.86 0.89
C ASP A 190 -6.57 -3.05 2.28
N TYR A 191 -7.39 -4.09 2.43
CA TYR A 191 -8.15 -4.34 3.65
C TYR A 191 -7.47 -5.36 4.56
N ASP A 192 -6.31 -5.90 4.17
CA ASP A 192 -5.65 -7.02 4.86
C ASP A 192 -5.16 -6.62 6.26
N THR A 193 -4.75 -5.36 6.48
CA THR A 193 -4.53 -4.80 7.83
C THR A 193 -5.68 -5.03 8.80
N LEU A 194 -6.95 -4.90 8.36
CA LEU A 194 -8.12 -5.16 9.20
C LEU A 194 -8.25 -6.65 9.53
N LEU A 195 -7.91 -7.54 8.59
CA LEU A 195 -7.93 -8.99 8.80
C LEU A 195 -6.84 -9.43 9.78
N HIS A 196 -5.66 -8.81 9.71
CA HIS A 196 -4.61 -8.94 10.72
C HIS A 196 -4.98 -8.27 12.06
N GLY A 197 -6.11 -7.55 12.11
CA GLY A 197 -6.70 -7.03 13.33
C GLY A 197 -6.34 -5.59 13.67
N SER A 198 -5.86 -4.80 12.71
CA SER A 198 -5.66 -3.36 12.91
C SER A 198 -6.97 -2.71 13.37
N PRO A 199 -7.00 -2.01 14.52
CA PRO A 199 -8.18 -1.31 14.99
C PRO A 199 -8.71 -0.26 14.01
N ARG A 200 -7.80 0.39 13.26
CA ARG A 200 -8.13 1.51 12.37
C ARG A 200 -7.34 1.43 11.07
N LEU A 201 -8.03 1.57 9.94
CA LEU A 201 -7.44 1.68 8.61
C LEU A 201 -7.87 3.00 7.97
N VAL A 202 -6.89 3.87 7.68
CA VAL A 202 -7.09 5.09 6.90
C VAL A 202 -6.71 4.84 5.45
N ARG A 203 -7.57 5.27 4.53
CA ARG A 203 -7.38 5.14 3.09
C ARG A 203 -7.49 6.51 2.44
N ARG A 204 -7.00 6.62 1.20
CA ARG A 204 -7.11 7.84 0.38
C ARG A 204 -6.56 9.11 1.04
N LEU A 205 -5.43 8.98 1.73
CA LEU A 205 -4.72 10.10 2.37
C LEU A 205 -4.33 11.24 1.38
N SER A 206 -4.50 11.08 0.05
CA SER A 206 -4.14 12.08 -0.97
C SER A 206 -5.38 12.79 -1.49
N LYS A 207 -5.36 14.12 -1.50
CA LYS A 207 -6.40 14.92 -2.16
C LYS A 207 -6.39 14.60 -3.67
N SER A 208 -7.49 14.02 -4.16
CA SER A 208 -7.79 14.06 -5.60
C SER A 208 -7.88 15.53 -6.02
N GLN A 209 -7.04 15.96 -6.98
CA GLN A 209 -7.12 17.31 -7.57
C GLN A 209 -8.47 17.62 -8.26
N ARG A 210 -9.40 16.65 -8.30
CA ARG A 210 -10.76 16.79 -8.84
C ARG A 210 -11.84 16.39 -7.84
N GLY A 211 -11.70 16.83 -6.59
CA GLY A 211 -12.80 17.06 -5.64
C GLY A 211 -13.90 16.00 -5.58
N LYS A 212 -13.56 14.70 -5.44
CA LYS A 212 -14.62 13.69 -5.36
C LYS A 212 -14.67 12.77 -4.14
N ARG A 213 -13.63 12.59 -3.31
CA ARG A 213 -13.70 12.03 -1.93
C ARG A 213 -12.43 12.39 -1.14
N GLY A 214 -12.60 12.76 0.14
CA GLY A 214 -11.49 12.98 1.09
C GLY A 214 -10.89 11.67 1.61
N PRO A 215 -9.96 11.74 2.59
CA PRO A 215 -9.54 10.57 3.34
C PRO A 215 -10.75 9.85 3.96
N GLU A 216 -10.64 8.55 4.09
CA GLU A 216 -11.69 7.72 4.70
C GLU A 216 -11.06 6.80 5.74
N ILE A 217 -11.80 6.52 6.82
CA ILE A 217 -11.38 5.64 7.90
C ILE A 217 -12.33 4.45 7.99
N LEU A 218 -11.77 3.31 8.36
CA LEU A 218 -12.48 2.09 8.74
C LEU A 218 -12.06 1.75 10.16
N VAL A 219 -13.04 1.52 11.03
CA VAL A 219 -12.82 1.07 12.41
C VAL A 219 -13.24 -0.39 12.47
N LEU A 220 -12.32 -1.27 12.88
CA LEU A 220 -12.57 -2.71 12.84
C LEU A 220 -13.75 -3.11 13.72
N GLU A 221 -13.83 -2.57 14.94
CA GLU A 221 -14.92 -2.86 15.89
C GLU A 221 -16.29 -2.49 15.31
N GLU A 222 -16.45 -1.27 14.79
CA GLU A 222 -17.70 -0.83 14.13
C GLU A 222 -18.10 -1.74 12.96
N ILE A 223 -17.13 -2.23 12.19
CA ILE A 223 -17.38 -3.15 11.08
C ILE A 223 -17.86 -4.51 11.59
N LEU A 224 -17.21 -5.04 12.63
CA LEU A 224 -17.58 -6.33 13.23
C LEU A 224 -19.00 -6.26 13.82
N ASP A 225 -19.32 -5.16 14.49
CA ASP A 225 -20.64 -4.89 15.05
C ASP A 225 -21.72 -4.74 13.97
N GLU A 226 -21.48 -3.93 12.92
CA GLU A 226 -22.43 -3.74 11.80
C GLU A 226 -22.72 -5.07 11.08
N LEU A 227 -21.69 -5.90 10.91
CA LEU A 227 -21.82 -7.21 10.26
C LEU A 227 -22.39 -8.27 11.23
N GLY A 228 -22.27 -8.07 12.54
CA GLY A 228 -22.59 -9.03 13.58
C GLY A 228 -21.76 -10.30 13.44
N VAL A 229 -20.44 -10.15 13.34
CA VAL A 229 -19.45 -11.23 13.22
C VAL A 229 -18.20 -10.93 14.05
N THR A 230 -17.47 -11.96 14.43
CA THR A 230 -16.13 -11.83 15.03
C THR A 230 -15.05 -11.59 13.98
N ARG A 231 -13.83 -11.21 14.40
CA ARG A 231 -12.68 -11.08 13.49
C ARG A 231 -12.38 -12.38 12.75
N ASN A 232 -12.44 -13.52 13.44
CA ASN A 232 -12.18 -14.83 12.84
C ASN A 232 -13.23 -15.17 11.78
N GLU A 233 -14.48 -14.83 12.03
CA GLU A 233 -15.56 -14.96 11.06
C GLU A 233 -15.36 -14.04 9.85
N LEU A 234 -14.92 -12.79 10.05
CA LEU A 234 -14.54 -11.89 8.96
C LEU A 234 -13.38 -12.44 8.11
N ILE A 235 -12.36 -13.02 8.76
CA ILE A 235 -11.25 -13.71 8.07
C ILE A 235 -11.79 -14.92 7.28
N ALA A 236 -12.69 -15.72 7.85
CA ALA A 236 -13.31 -16.83 7.12
C ALA A 236 -14.03 -16.35 5.86
N VAL A 237 -14.82 -15.27 5.95
CA VAL A 237 -15.49 -14.66 4.79
C VAL A 237 -14.46 -14.21 3.74
N ALA A 238 -13.36 -13.57 4.15
CA ALA A 238 -12.27 -13.16 3.27
C ALA A 238 -11.65 -14.35 2.52
N ILE A 239 -11.32 -15.43 3.24
CA ILE A 239 -10.76 -16.67 2.67
C ILE A 239 -11.72 -17.29 1.65
N MET A 240 -13.01 -17.38 1.98
CA MET A 240 -14.03 -17.90 1.05
C MET A 240 -14.13 -17.07 -0.23
N MET A 241 -13.96 -15.75 -0.15
CA MET A 241 -13.97 -14.84 -1.30
C MET A 241 -12.67 -14.86 -2.12
N GLY A 242 -11.60 -15.35 -1.51
CA GLY A 242 -10.25 -15.35 -2.05
C GLY A 242 -9.41 -14.20 -1.52
N THR A 243 -8.26 -14.56 -0.97
CA THR A 243 -7.22 -13.68 -0.44
C THR A 243 -5.97 -13.76 -1.30
N ASP A 244 -4.90 -13.06 -0.90
CA ASP A 244 -3.60 -13.19 -1.55
C ASP A 244 -2.94 -14.56 -1.33
N TYR A 245 -3.40 -15.33 -0.33
CA TYR A 245 -2.92 -16.69 -0.03
C TYR A 245 -3.65 -17.78 -0.83
N HIS A 246 -4.91 -17.53 -1.23
CA HIS A 246 -5.64 -18.40 -2.17
C HIS A 246 -6.49 -17.58 -3.15
N PRO A 247 -5.88 -17.12 -4.27
CA PRO A 247 -6.58 -16.27 -5.23
C PRO A 247 -7.75 -17.00 -5.87
N GLY A 248 -8.92 -16.37 -5.83
CA GLY A 248 -10.16 -16.91 -6.39
C GLY A 248 -11.09 -17.54 -5.35
N GLY A 249 -10.58 -17.86 -4.16
CA GLY A 249 -11.38 -18.39 -3.06
C GLY A 249 -12.16 -19.63 -3.45
N ILE A 250 -13.36 -19.76 -2.89
CA ILE A 250 -14.29 -20.84 -3.18
C ILE A 250 -15.22 -20.42 -4.32
N ARG A 251 -15.30 -21.26 -5.36
CA ARG A 251 -16.09 -20.97 -6.55
C ARG A 251 -17.55 -20.71 -6.20
N GLY A 252 -18.07 -19.56 -6.63
CA GLY A 252 -19.48 -19.19 -6.43
C GLY A 252 -19.78 -18.54 -5.08
N ILE A 253 -18.77 -18.34 -4.23
CA ILE A 253 -18.93 -17.66 -2.94
C ILE A 253 -18.38 -16.25 -3.04
N GLY A 254 -19.32 -15.29 -3.07
CA GLY A 254 -19.02 -13.87 -2.96
C GLY A 254 -19.34 -13.33 -1.55
N PRO A 255 -19.08 -12.04 -1.29
CA PRO A 255 -19.16 -11.46 0.05
C PRO A 255 -20.47 -11.71 0.80
N LYS A 256 -21.62 -11.51 0.16
CA LYS A 256 -22.93 -11.76 0.79
C LYS A 256 -23.16 -13.23 1.13
N ARG A 257 -22.69 -14.15 0.27
CA ARG A 257 -22.87 -15.59 0.48
C ARG A 257 -21.92 -16.12 1.55
N GLY A 258 -20.66 -15.66 1.53
CA GLY A 258 -19.68 -15.97 2.58
C GLY A 258 -20.17 -15.49 3.94
N LEU A 259 -20.60 -14.23 4.04
CA LEU A 259 -21.16 -13.68 5.29
C LEU A 259 -22.38 -14.48 5.76
N LYS A 260 -23.29 -14.85 4.85
CA LYS A 260 -24.46 -15.68 5.20
C LYS A 260 -24.04 -17.04 5.76
N LEU A 261 -23.06 -17.71 5.15
CA LEU A 261 -22.58 -19.01 5.62
C LEU A 261 -21.99 -18.90 7.01
N VAL A 262 -21.11 -17.92 7.23
CA VAL A 262 -20.44 -17.74 8.52
C VAL A 262 -21.39 -17.29 9.63
N LYS A 263 -22.46 -16.55 9.32
CA LYS A 263 -23.47 -16.17 10.33
C LYS A 263 -24.44 -17.29 10.70
N GLN A 264 -24.54 -18.34 9.89
CA GLN A 264 -25.53 -19.41 10.07
C GLN A 264 -24.93 -20.70 10.61
N ASN A 265 -23.60 -20.78 10.69
CA ASN A 265 -22.85 -21.98 11.02
C ASN A 265 -21.58 -21.56 11.76
N ASP A 266 -20.97 -22.44 12.54
CA ASP A 266 -19.59 -22.20 12.95
C ASP A 266 -18.64 -22.18 11.73
N ILE A 267 -17.40 -21.70 11.92
CA ILE A 267 -16.46 -21.52 10.82
C ILE A 267 -16.17 -22.83 10.09
N LEU A 268 -16.02 -23.96 10.81
CA LEU A 268 -15.71 -25.25 10.22
C LEU A 268 -16.88 -25.71 9.33
N GLU A 269 -18.09 -25.73 9.88
CA GLU A 269 -19.30 -26.12 9.15
C GLU A 269 -19.56 -25.17 7.96
N ALA A 270 -19.25 -23.88 8.09
CA ALA A 270 -19.38 -22.92 7.00
C ALA A 270 -18.45 -23.26 5.81
N PHE A 271 -17.21 -23.70 6.06
CA PHE A 271 -16.28 -24.16 5.02
C PHE A 271 -16.66 -25.52 4.43
N GLU A 272 -17.20 -26.44 5.22
CA GLU A 272 -17.72 -27.72 4.74
C GLU A 272 -18.92 -27.52 3.80
N LYS A 273 -19.90 -26.70 4.21
CA LYS A 273 -21.07 -26.34 3.36
C LYS A 273 -20.69 -25.55 2.12
N ALA A 274 -19.57 -24.83 2.18
CA ALA A 274 -19.00 -24.15 1.03
C ALA A 274 -18.33 -25.11 0.03
N ALA A 275 -18.13 -26.39 0.40
CA ALA A 275 -17.34 -27.36 -0.36
C ALA A 275 -15.92 -26.83 -0.65
N CYS A 276 -15.26 -26.30 0.38
CA CYS A 276 -13.87 -25.84 0.29
C CYS A 276 -12.92 -27.01 -0.01
N ASP A 277 -12.05 -26.84 -1.00
CA ASP A 277 -11.12 -27.86 -1.51
C ASP A 277 -9.65 -27.53 -1.22
N PHE A 278 -9.39 -26.54 -0.36
CA PHE A 278 -8.06 -26.12 0.03
C PHE A 278 -7.94 -25.96 1.55
N ASP A 279 -6.71 -25.93 2.04
CA ASP A 279 -6.41 -25.74 3.46
C ASP A 279 -6.67 -24.28 3.89
N TRP A 280 -7.93 -24.01 4.25
CA TRP A 280 -8.34 -22.71 4.75
C TRP A 280 -7.82 -22.45 6.17
N GLN A 281 -7.51 -23.49 6.95
CA GLN A 281 -7.02 -23.36 8.32
C GLN A 281 -5.61 -22.78 8.34
N ALA A 282 -4.73 -23.22 7.44
CA ALA A 282 -3.41 -22.62 7.30
C ALA A 282 -3.46 -21.14 6.88
N ILE A 283 -4.46 -20.74 6.09
CA ILE A 283 -4.65 -19.32 5.72
C ILE A 283 -5.22 -18.52 6.90
N MET A 284 -6.15 -19.10 7.66
CA MET A 284 -6.68 -18.50 8.88
C MET A 284 -5.55 -18.26 9.90
N ASP A 285 -4.70 -19.26 10.10
CA ASP A 285 -3.54 -19.19 10.99
C ASP A 285 -2.59 -18.05 10.60
N LEU A 286 -2.31 -17.87 9.30
CA LEU A 286 -1.51 -16.72 8.83
C LEU A 286 -2.13 -15.37 9.24
N TYR A 287 -3.44 -15.18 9.12
CA TYR A 287 -4.05 -13.91 9.55
C TYR A 287 -4.04 -13.74 11.07
N GLN A 288 -4.11 -14.83 11.83
CA GLN A 288 -4.15 -14.79 13.29
C GLN A 288 -2.77 -14.60 13.92
N ASN A 289 -1.76 -15.27 13.36
CA ASN A 289 -0.49 -15.55 14.02
C ASN A 289 0.73 -15.24 13.13
N MET A 290 0.58 -14.45 12.06
CA MET A 290 1.74 -14.02 11.27
C MET A 290 2.77 -13.31 12.16
N GLU A 291 4.03 -13.70 11.97
CA GLU A 291 5.16 -13.15 12.70
C GLU A 291 5.26 -11.63 12.53
N THR A 292 5.60 -10.95 13.62
CA THR A 292 5.83 -9.51 13.73
C THR A 292 7.01 -9.26 14.65
N VAL A 293 7.69 -8.13 14.48
CA VAL A 293 8.77 -7.68 15.37
C VAL A 293 8.23 -6.75 16.43
N GLU A 294 8.68 -6.92 17.67
CA GLU A 294 8.35 -6.03 18.80
C GLU A 294 9.39 -4.91 18.95
N GLU A 295 10.63 -5.16 18.53
CA GLU A 295 11.71 -4.18 18.56
C GLU A 295 11.70 -3.35 17.27
N TYR A 296 11.12 -2.15 17.36
CA TYR A 296 11.13 -1.11 16.33
C TYR A 296 11.06 0.28 16.98
N SER A 297 11.34 1.32 16.20
CA SER A 297 11.09 2.71 16.61
C SER A 297 10.12 3.39 15.65
N VAL A 298 9.25 4.22 16.21
CA VAL A 298 8.38 5.16 15.49
C VAL A 298 8.83 6.61 15.72
N ASP A 299 10.03 6.79 16.26
CA ASP A 299 10.61 8.09 16.52
C ASP A 299 11.10 8.72 15.22
N TRP A 300 10.88 10.02 15.16
CA TRP A 300 11.24 10.84 14.03
C TRP A 300 12.59 11.49 14.29
N GLU A 301 13.46 11.44 13.28
CA GLU A 301 14.74 12.12 13.30
C GLU A 301 14.67 13.40 12.46
N PHE A 302 15.61 14.32 12.70
CA PHE A 302 15.74 15.49 11.84
C PHE A 302 16.20 15.06 10.44
N PRO A 303 15.64 15.65 9.36
CA PRO A 303 16.12 15.38 8.01
C PRO A 303 17.62 15.66 7.85
N ASP A 304 18.33 14.74 7.20
CA ASP A 304 19.72 14.94 6.76
C ASP A 304 19.70 15.58 5.37
N ASP A 305 19.75 16.92 5.35
CA ASP A 305 19.71 17.72 4.14
C ASP A 305 20.75 17.30 3.09
N ASP A 306 21.97 16.98 3.52
CA ASP A 306 23.07 16.65 2.62
C ASP A 306 22.86 15.26 2.01
N ALA A 307 22.44 14.28 2.82
CA ALA A 307 22.04 12.97 2.30
C ALA A 307 20.87 13.07 1.31
N ILE A 308 19.88 13.93 1.57
CA ILE A 308 18.75 14.17 0.66
C ILE A 308 19.24 14.78 -0.66
N ARG A 309 20.13 15.79 -0.62
CA ARG A 309 20.69 16.43 -1.82
C ARG A 309 21.50 15.44 -2.64
N THR A 310 22.44 14.75 -2.03
CA THR A 310 23.28 13.76 -2.70
C THR A 310 22.42 12.67 -3.36
N MET A 311 21.42 12.17 -2.64
CA MET A 311 20.53 11.16 -3.21
C MET A 311 19.65 11.73 -4.33
N LEU A 312 18.92 12.81 -4.10
CA LEU A 312 17.90 13.22 -5.07
C LEU A 312 18.49 13.98 -6.25
N VAL A 313 19.43 14.89 -6.01
CA VAL A 313 20.00 15.77 -7.04
C VAL A 313 21.15 15.06 -7.76
N ASP A 314 22.19 14.65 -7.05
CA ASP A 314 23.41 14.13 -7.69
C ASP A 314 23.19 12.73 -8.26
N GLU A 315 22.51 11.88 -7.51
CA GLU A 315 22.30 10.48 -7.87
C GLU A 315 21.07 10.28 -8.77
N TYR A 316 19.91 10.84 -8.42
CA TYR A 316 18.66 10.60 -9.13
C TYR A 316 18.23 11.74 -10.08
N GLU A 317 19.08 12.77 -10.22
CA GLU A 317 18.92 13.88 -11.19
C GLU A 317 17.62 14.69 -11.02
N PHE A 318 17.14 14.83 -9.79
CA PHE A 318 16.02 15.71 -9.49
C PHE A 318 16.45 17.17 -9.59
N SER A 319 15.49 18.05 -9.88
CA SER A 319 15.73 19.50 -9.85
C SER A 319 16.10 19.95 -8.45
N GLU A 320 17.29 20.53 -8.30
CA GLU A 320 17.80 21.11 -7.05
C GLU A 320 16.77 22.08 -6.43
N GLU A 321 16.21 23.00 -7.22
CA GLU A 321 15.16 23.93 -6.77
C GLU A 321 13.96 23.20 -6.14
N THR A 322 13.53 22.09 -6.75
CA THR A 322 12.40 21.29 -6.23
C THR A 322 12.78 20.59 -4.92
N VAL A 323 13.99 20.04 -4.83
CA VAL A 323 14.49 19.35 -3.63
C VAL A 323 14.64 20.34 -2.48
N GLU A 324 15.30 21.48 -2.70
CA GLU A 324 15.49 22.53 -1.68
C GLU A 324 14.18 23.09 -1.14
N LYS A 325 13.16 23.20 -1.99
CA LYS A 325 11.83 23.59 -1.53
C LYS A 325 11.25 22.55 -0.56
N ARG A 326 11.38 21.26 -0.86
CA ARG A 326 10.84 20.18 -0.02
C ARG A 326 11.62 20.01 1.28
N ILE A 327 12.94 20.14 1.25
CA ILE A 327 13.78 20.14 2.45
C ILE A 327 13.29 21.21 3.42
N ARG A 328 13.18 22.47 2.95
CA ARG A 328 12.67 23.58 3.78
C ARG A 328 11.26 23.32 4.33
N GLU A 329 10.36 22.74 3.55
CA GLU A 329 9.02 22.36 4.03
C GLU A 329 9.08 21.31 5.16
N MET A 330 9.97 20.32 5.03
CA MET A 330 10.12 19.24 6.03
C MET A 330 10.78 19.75 7.32
N GLN A 331 11.82 20.58 7.23
CA GLN A 331 12.48 21.18 8.40
C GLN A 331 11.51 21.99 9.26
N ASN A 332 10.77 22.93 8.63
CA ASN A 332 9.73 23.72 9.30
C ASN A 332 8.63 22.88 9.94
N THR A 333 8.44 21.65 9.47
CA THR A 333 7.46 20.73 10.04
C THR A 333 8.03 19.99 11.24
N HIS A 334 9.28 19.55 11.17
CA HIS A 334 9.92 18.79 12.25
C HIS A 334 9.97 19.63 13.55
N GLU A 335 10.26 20.93 13.44
CA GLU A 335 10.19 21.89 14.57
C GLU A 335 8.81 21.96 15.25
N ARG A 336 7.74 21.54 14.57
CA ARG A 336 6.36 21.52 15.10
C ARG A 336 5.97 20.15 15.68
N PHE A 337 6.80 19.13 15.47
CA PHE A 337 6.63 17.79 16.02
C PHE A 337 7.40 17.57 17.32
N SER A 338 8.48 18.35 17.52
CA SER A 338 9.25 18.52 18.75
C SER A 338 8.48 19.33 19.80
#